data_AF-A0A7J8JVG1-F1
#
_entry.id   AF-A0A7J8JVG1-F1
#
_cell.length_a   1.000
_cell.length_b   1.000
_cell.length_c   1.000
_cell.angle_alpha   90.00
_cell.angle_beta   90.00
_cell.angle_gamma   90.00
#
_symmetry.space_group_name_H-M   'P 1'
#
loop_
_entity.id
_entity.type
_entity.pdbx_description
1 polymer ?
#
loop_
_entity_poly.entity_id
_entity_poly.type
_entity_poly.pdbx_seq_one_letter_code
_entity_poly.pdbx_strand_id
1 'polypeptide(L)'
;MHSLGVDMDDNDNAHYVVQARRSRSVTRKRKQEDSVPPPTSIARSRSCSRTPRDVSGLRDIKMVKKAKTMMKSAQKKMNRLGKKGESDRHVFDMKPKHLLSGKRKAGHDLSFYHSHSLNCRTVSCETLCST
;
A
#
# COMPACT_ATOMS: atom_id res chain seq x y z
N MET A 1 -57.11 4.28 17.83
CA MET A 1 -56.71 3.26 18.82
C MET A 1 -57.27 3.52 20.21
N HIS A 2 -57.72 4.74 20.54
CA HIS A 2 -58.43 5.05 21.79
C HIS A 2 -59.74 4.25 21.98
N SER A 3 -60.44 3.90 20.89
CA SER A 3 -61.67 3.10 20.93
C SER A 3 -61.47 1.60 21.22
N LEU A 4 -60.23 1.12 21.34
CA LEU A 4 -59.90 -0.25 21.78
C LEU A 4 -59.38 -0.28 23.23
N GLY A 5 -59.54 0.82 23.98
CA GLY A 5 -59.13 0.92 25.39
C GLY A 5 -57.62 1.05 25.61
N VAL A 6 -56.85 1.36 24.57
CA VAL A 6 -55.41 1.58 24.66
C VAL A 6 -55.15 3.09 24.69
N ASP A 7 -54.64 3.57 25.82
CA ASP A 7 -54.30 4.98 26.02
C ASP A 7 -53.05 5.35 25.21
N MET A 8 -53.21 6.34 24.33
CA MET A 8 -52.19 6.76 23.39
C MET A 8 -51.62 8.15 23.68
N ASP A 9 -52.13 8.84 24.71
CA ASP A 9 -51.80 10.24 24.99
C ASP A 9 -50.50 10.40 25.83
N ASP A 10 -50.11 9.39 26.63
CA ASP A 10 -48.89 9.41 27.49
C ASP A 10 -47.63 8.77 26.84
N ASN A 11 -47.58 8.69 25.50
CA ASN A 11 -46.57 7.89 24.78
C ASN A 11 -45.41 8.70 24.16
N ASP A 12 -44.96 9.76 24.82
CA ASP A 12 -43.82 10.58 24.36
C ASP A 12 -42.49 9.81 24.27
N ASN A 13 -42.38 8.69 25.01
CA ASN A 13 -41.19 7.84 25.01
C ASN A 13 -41.34 6.60 24.08
N ALA A 14 -42.42 6.51 23.32
CA ALA A 14 -42.64 5.38 22.42
C ALA A 14 -41.72 5.43 21.18
N HIS A 15 -41.34 4.25 20.68
CA HIS A 15 -40.35 4.10 19.62
C HIS A 15 -40.72 4.85 18.32
N TYR A 16 -42.01 5.04 18.01
CA TYR A 16 -42.45 5.80 16.83
C TYR A 16 -42.12 7.30 16.93
N VAL A 17 -42.18 7.89 18.13
CA VAL A 17 -41.83 9.31 18.40
C VAL A 17 -40.31 9.51 18.32
N VAL A 18 -39.55 8.58 18.90
CA VAL A 18 -38.07 8.61 18.91
C VAL A 18 -37.49 8.42 17.51
N GLN A 19 -38.08 7.52 16.71
CA GLN A 19 -37.66 7.27 15.33
C GLN A 19 -37.89 8.50 14.43
N ALA A 20 -38.98 9.25 14.65
CA ALA A 20 -39.23 10.50 13.92
C ALA A 20 -38.17 11.59 14.18
N ARG A 21 -37.58 11.61 15.38
CA ARG A 21 -36.51 12.57 15.75
C ARG A 21 -35.12 12.17 15.22
N ARG A 22 -34.83 10.87 15.11
CA ARG A 22 -33.50 10.36 14.73
C ARG A 22 -33.27 10.27 13.22
N SER A 23 -34.33 10.14 12.42
CA SER A 23 -34.22 9.68 11.03
C SER A 23 -34.11 10.77 9.97
N ARG A 24 -34.22 12.06 10.34
CA ARG A 24 -34.02 13.15 9.37
C ARG A 24 -32.54 13.48 9.30
N SER A 25 -31.86 12.99 8.26
CA SER A 25 -30.53 13.48 7.92
C SER A 25 -30.64 14.98 7.64
N VAL A 26 -30.18 15.81 8.57
CA VAL A 26 -29.92 17.22 8.28
C VAL A 26 -28.83 17.20 7.22
N THR A 27 -29.17 17.54 5.99
CA THR A 27 -28.23 17.68 4.87
C THR A 27 -27.29 18.85 5.16
N ARG A 28 -26.31 18.62 6.04
CA ARG A 28 -25.21 19.55 6.28
C ARG A 28 -24.44 19.65 4.96
N LYS A 29 -24.43 20.84 4.36
CA LYS A 29 -23.54 21.12 3.23
C LYS A 29 -22.12 20.74 3.66
N ARG A 30 -21.42 19.94 2.85
CA ARG A 30 -19.98 19.69 2.99
C ARG A 30 -19.29 21.05 3.04
N LYS A 31 -18.27 21.23 3.89
CA LYS A 31 -17.44 22.44 3.86
C LYS A 31 -17.04 22.67 2.40
N GLN A 32 -17.42 23.83 1.88
CA GLN A 32 -17.20 24.21 0.50
C GLN A 32 -15.69 24.33 0.28
N GLU A 33 -15.07 23.30 -0.28
CA GLU A 33 -13.68 23.28 -0.74
C GLU A 33 -13.59 24.08 -2.06
N ASP A 34 -14.04 25.33 -2.06
CA ASP A 34 -13.84 26.20 -3.21
C ASP A 34 -12.55 26.98 -3.00
N SER A 35 -11.53 26.56 -3.76
CA SER A 35 -10.23 27.19 -4.00
C SER A 35 -9.07 26.60 -3.21
N VAL A 36 -8.52 25.50 -3.75
CA VAL A 36 -7.19 24.93 -3.45
C VAL A 36 -6.99 24.53 -1.98
N PRO A 37 -6.75 23.24 -1.67
CA PRO A 37 -6.40 22.86 -0.31
C PRO A 37 -5.19 23.71 0.14
N PRO A 38 -5.30 24.50 1.24
CA PRO A 38 -4.14 25.16 1.79
C PRO A 38 -3.09 24.08 2.09
N PRO A 39 -1.80 24.33 1.78
CA PRO A 39 -0.76 23.31 1.95
C PRO A 39 -0.84 22.78 3.38
N THR A 40 -1.13 21.49 3.49
CA THR A 40 -1.25 20.80 4.77
C THR A 40 0.07 20.99 5.52
N SER A 41 -0.04 21.57 6.72
CA SER A 41 1.02 21.87 7.69
C SER A 41 1.90 23.11 7.43
N ILE A 42 1.44 24.25 7.98
CA ILE A 42 2.25 25.44 8.32
C ILE A 42 3.23 25.15 9.50
N ALA A 43 3.39 23.88 9.91
CA ALA A 43 4.17 23.47 11.06
C ALA A 43 5.32 22.53 10.67
N ARG A 44 6.35 23.04 9.98
CA ARG A 44 7.72 22.46 9.99
C ARG A 44 8.79 23.41 9.42
N SER A 45 9.31 24.26 10.31
CA SER A 45 10.75 24.56 10.50
C SER A 45 11.66 24.76 9.27
N ARG A 46 11.90 26.02 8.84
CA ARG A 46 13.04 26.49 7.99
C ARG A 46 13.31 25.79 6.63
N SER A 47 12.73 24.64 6.34
CA SER A 47 12.92 23.84 5.13
C SER A 47 11.92 24.23 4.04
N CYS A 48 10.73 24.69 4.43
CA CYS A 48 9.72 25.30 3.56
C CYS A 48 10.02 26.75 3.19
N SER A 49 10.96 27.43 3.87
CA SER A 49 11.34 28.81 3.52
C SER A 49 12.28 28.89 2.31
N ARG A 50 12.87 27.76 1.88
CA ARG A 50 13.72 27.68 0.69
C ARG A 50 12.93 27.13 -0.47
N THR A 51 13.09 27.76 -1.63
CA THR A 51 12.56 27.21 -2.88
C THR A 51 13.15 25.81 -3.13
N PRO A 52 12.37 24.88 -3.70
CA PRO A 52 12.84 23.52 -3.94
C PRO A 52 14.00 23.53 -4.95
N ARG A 53 14.98 22.65 -4.73
CA ARG A 53 16.28 22.66 -5.44
C ARG A 53 16.15 22.41 -6.95
N ASP A 54 15.08 21.75 -7.39
CA ASP A 54 14.80 21.49 -8.81
C ASP A 54 14.28 22.73 -9.56
N VAL A 55 13.84 23.76 -8.82
CA VAL A 55 13.26 24.99 -9.38
C VAL A 55 14.16 26.20 -9.13
N SER A 56 14.85 26.27 -7.99
CA SER A 56 15.58 27.47 -7.54
C SER A 56 16.65 27.97 -8.52
N GLY A 57 17.19 27.11 -9.37
CA GLY A 57 18.22 27.46 -10.36
C GLY A 57 17.69 27.81 -11.76
N LEU A 58 16.38 27.80 -11.99
CA LEU A 58 15.78 28.02 -13.31
C LEU A 58 14.88 29.25 -13.30
N ARG A 59 14.96 30.04 -14.38
CA ARG A 59 14.19 31.30 -14.50
C ARG A 59 12.69 31.07 -14.65
N ASP A 60 12.30 30.25 -15.64
CA ASP A 60 10.90 30.10 -16.06
C ASP A 60 10.37 28.68 -15.85
N ILE A 61 9.05 28.57 -15.66
CA ILE A 61 8.33 27.28 -15.57
C ILE A 61 8.52 26.46 -16.86
N LYS A 62 8.63 27.12 -18.02
CA LYS A 62 8.90 26.45 -19.32
C LYS A 62 10.26 25.73 -19.30
N MET A 63 11.28 26.37 -18.71
CA MET A 63 12.61 25.78 -18.57
C MET A 63 12.61 24.62 -17.57
N VAL A 64 11.87 24.73 -16.46
CA VAL A 64 11.68 23.62 -15.50
C VAL A 64 11.07 22.40 -16.19
N LYS A 65 10.02 22.60 -17.01
CA LYS A 65 9.42 21.51 -17.80
C LYS A 65 10.42 20.90 -18.78
N LYS A 66 11.19 21.73 -19.50
CA LYS A 66 12.23 21.26 -20.42
C LYS A 66 13.30 20.44 -19.70
N ALA A 67 13.79 20.89 -18.55
CA ALA A 67 14.76 20.17 -17.73
C ALA A 67 14.22 18.80 -17.28
N LYS A 68 12.96 18.73 -16.83
CA LYS A 68 12.29 17.47 -16.48
C LYS A 68 12.18 16.51 -17.67
N THR A 69 11.93 17.02 -18.87
CA THR A 69 11.90 16.19 -20.09
C THR A 69 13.29 15.69 -20.50
N MET A 70 14.32 16.53 -20.36
CA MET A 70 15.71 16.13 -20.62
C MET A 70 16.18 15.04 -19.64
N MET A 71 15.86 15.18 -18.35
CA MET A 71 16.11 14.17 -17.32
C MET A 71 15.48 12.81 -17.68
N LYS A 72 14.18 12.79 -18.01
CA LYS A 72 13.48 11.56 -18.42
C LYS A 72 14.08 10.94 -19.68
N SER A 73 14.54 11.76 -20.62
CA SER A 73 15.19 11.30 -21.84
C SER A 73 16.56 10.67 -21.56
N ALA A 74 17.35 11.24 -20.64
CA ALA A 74 18.64 10.69 -20.23
C ALA A 74 18.51 9.30 -19.57
N GLN A 75 17.46 9.09 -18.76
CA GLN A 75 17.21 7.82 -18.07
C GLN A 75 16.79 6.67 -19.00
N LYS A 76 16.40 6.93 -20.25
CA LYS A 76 15.90 5.90 -21.19
C LYS A 76 16.85 4.73 -21.39
N LYS A 77 18.16 4.98 -21.50
CA LYS A 77 19.17 3.92 -21.73
C LYS A 77 19.22 2.93 -20.55
N MET A 78 19.16 3.46 -19.34
CA MET A 78 19.20 2.70 -18.10
C MET A 78 17.90 1.91 -17.88
N ASN A 79 16.76 2.54 -18.15
CA ASN A 79 15.45 1.87 -18.05
C ASN A 79 15.32 0.73 -19.06
N ARG A 80 15.89 0.89 -20.27
CA ARG A 80 15.96 -0.19 -21.27
C ARG A 80 16.77 -1.39 -20.78
N LEU A 81 17.81 -1.17 -19.98
CA LEU A 81 18.63 -2.22 -19.38
C LEU A 81 17.99 -2.81 -18.09
N GLY A 82 16.82 -2.32 -17.66
CA GLY A 82 16.13 -2.81 -16.47
C GLY A 82 16.84 -2.48 -15.15
N LYS A 83 17.70 -1.47 -15.13
CA LYS A 83 18.43 -1.04 -13.94
C LYS A 83 17.49 -0.36 -12.95
N LYS A 84 17.71 -0.59 -11.65
CA LYS A 84 16.85 -0.03 -10.59
C LYS A 84 16.96 1.49 -10.45
N GLY A 85 18.10 2.06 -10.83
CA GLY A 85 18.39 3.49 -10.81
C GLY A 85 19.85 3.78 -11.16
N GLU A 86 20.24 5.05 -11.14
CA GLU A 86 21.61 5.46 -11.55
C GLU A 86 22.71 4.87 -10.66
N SER A 87 22.37 4.53 -9.42
CA SER A 87 23.29 3.87 -8.50
C SER A 87 23.53 2.39 -8.81
N ASP A 88 22.67 1.76 -9.62
CA ASP A 88 22.75 0.32 -9.93
C ASP A 88 23.79 0.04 -11.02
N ARG A 89 25.06 0.07 -10.61
CA ARG A 89 26.23 -0.20 -11.45
C ARG A 89 26.84 -1.59 -11.21
N HIS A 90 26.07 -2.53 -10.65
CA HIS A 90 26.52 -3.89 -10.40
C HIS A 90 26.79 -4.64 -11.72
N VAL A 91 27.95 -5.27 -11.80
CA VAL A 91 28.36 -6.14 -12.90
C VAL A 91 28.11 -7.58 -12.45
N PHE A 92 27.20 -8.26 -13.14
CA PHE A 92 26.90 -9.66 -12.84
C PHE A 92 27.98 -10.57 -13.43
N ASP A 93 28.38 -11.58 -12.66
CA ASP A 93 29.19 -12.67 -13.18
C ASP A 93 28.30 -13.63 -13.96
N MET A 94 28.18 -13.39 -15.26
CA MET A 94 27.38 -14.22 -16.17
C MET A 94 27.97 -15.62 -16.36
N LYS A 95 29.27 -15.79 -16.11
CA LYS A 95 30.01 -17.03 -16.40
C LYS A 95 30.88 -17.39 -15.20
N PRO A 96 30.27 -17.80 -14.08
CA PRO A 96 31.02 -18.08 -12.87
C PRO A 96 31.95 -19.27 -13.04
N LYS A 97 33.20 -19.12 -12.58
CA LYS A 97 34.27 -20.11 -12.78
C LYS A 97 33.91 -21.48 -12.19
N HIS A 98 33.26 -21.55 -11.04
CA HIS A 98 32.98 -22.82 -10.36
C HIS A 98 31.96 -23.71 -11.10
N LEU A 99 31.16 -23.16 -12.03
CA LEU A 99 30.28 -23.95 -12.89
C LEU A 99 30.99 -24.43 -14.16
N LEU A 100 31.87 -23.59 -14.71
CA LEU A 100 32.47 -23.81 -16.04
C LEU A 100 33.90 -24.34 -15.98
N SER A 101 34.49 -24.45 -14.79
CA SER A 101 35.86 -24.89 -14.58
C SER A 101 35.89 -26.23 -13.83
N GLY A 102 36.73 -27.14 -14.34
CA GLY A 102 36.94 -28.45 -13.75
C GLY A 102 35.97 -29.52 -14.26
N LYS A 103 36.30 -30.77 -13.94
CA LYS A 103 35.43 -31.95 -14.14
C LYS A 103 35.22 -32.59 -12.77
N ARG A 104 34.02 -33.10 -12.52
CA ARG A 104 33.71 -33.81 -11.26
C ARG A 104 34.55 -35.08 -11.17
N LYS A 105 35.18 -35.32 -10.02
CA LYS A 105 35.87 -36.58 -9.70
C LYS A 105 34.89 -37.53 -9.01
N ALA A 106 35.10 -38.84 -9.15
CA ALA A 106 34.34 -39.82 -8.38
C ALA A 106 34.69 -39.69 -6.89
N GLY A 107 33.70 -39.53 -6.01
CA GLY A 107 33.87 -39.63 -4.55
C GLY A 107 33.60 -38.36 -3.73
N HIS A 108 33.34 -37.20 -4.34
CA HIS A 108 32.92 -36.02 -3.59
C HIS A 108 31.78 -35.30 -4.31
N ASP A 109 30.70 -35.03 -3.56
CA ASP A 109 29.45 -34.29 -3.88
C ASP A 109 28.18 -35.15 -4.04
N LEU A 110 27.59 -35.57 -2.91
CA LEU A 110 26.16 -35.91 -2.79
C LEU A 110 25.54 -35.01 -1.72
N SER A 111 24.75 -34.03 -2.14
CA SER A 111 23.72 -33.42 -1.30
C SER A 111 22.74 -34.52 -0.91
N PHE A 112 22.91 -35.01 0.32
CA PHE A 112 22.05 -35.98 0.97
C PHE A 112 20.70 -35.32 1.25
N TYR A 113 19.74 -35.42 0.32
CA TYR A 113 18.34 -35.27 0.67
C TYR A 113 18.00 -36.47 1.56
N HIS A 114 18.09 -36.27 2.87
CA HIS A 114 17.56 -37.22 3.83
C HIS A 114 16.04 -37.12 3.77
N SER A 115 15.44 -37.95 2.93
CA SER A 115 14.01 -38.22 2.94
C SER A 115 13.68 -38.81 4.30
N HIS A 116 13.32 -37.96 5.27
CA HIS A 116 12.65 -38.42 6.48
C HIS A 116 11.33 -39.05 6.02
N SER A 117 11.34 -40.38 5.93
CA SER A 117 10.13 -41.20 5.90
C SER A 117 9.36 -40.87 7.17
N LEU A 118 8.41 -39.94 7.05
CA LEU A 118 7.38 -39.73 8.06
C LEU A 118 6.56 -41.01 8.07
N ASN A 119 6.85 -41.88 9.03
CA ASN A 119 5.92 -42.91 9.47
C ASN A 119 4.68 -42.19 10.00
N CYS A 120 3.70 -41.93 9.11
CA CYS A 120 2.33 -41.63 9.48
C CYS A 120 1.76 -42.85 10.19
N ARG A 121 2.00 -42.95 11.51
CA ARG A 121 1.12 -43.70 12.40
C ARG A 121 -0.19 -42.95 12.43
N THR A 122 -1.17 -43.47 11.72
CA THR A 122 -2.59 -43.17 11.87
C THR A 122 -2.97 -43.34 13.33
N VAL A 123 -3.10 -42.22 14.06
CA VAL A 123 -3.88 -42.20 15.29
C VAL A 123 -5.27 -41.76 14.88
N SER A 124 -6.17 -42.72 14.80
CA SER A 124 -7.60 -42.51 14.58
C SER A 124 -8.15 -41.66 15.73
N CYS A 125 -8.48 -40.41 15.46
CA CYS A 125 -9.40 -39.63 16.28
C CYS A 125 -10.79 -39.75 15.66
N GLU A 126 -11.51 -40.79 16.04
CA GLU A 126 -12.97 -40.79 15.99
C GLU A 126 -13.52 -40.28 17.32
N THR A 127 -14.71 -39.69 17.28
CA THR A 127 -15.57 -39.24 18.40
C THR A 127 -15.27 -37.82 18.92
N LEU A 128 -16.18 -36.84 18.97
CA LEU A 128 -17.63 -36.76 18.76
C LEU A 128 -18.00 -35.32 18.38
N CYS A 129 -18.85 -35.19 17.36
CA CYS A 129 -19.73 -34.04 17.18
C CYS A 129 -21.01 -34.36 17.96
N SER A 130 -21.34 -33.60 19.00
CA SER A 130 -22.68 -33.59 19.62
C SER A 130 -22.85 -32.32 20.47
N THR A 131 -23.95 -31.62 20.16
CA THR A 131 -24.61 -30.48 20.83
C THR A 131 -23.90 -29.13 20.84
#